data_AF-A0A1F9KQ40-F1
#
_entry.id   AF-A0A1F9KQ40-F1
#
_cell.length_a   1.000
_cell.length_b   1.000
_cell.length_c   1.000
_cell.angle_alpha   90.00
_cell.angle_beta   90.00
_cell.angle_gamma   90.00
#
_symmetry.space_group_name_H-M   'P 1'
#
loop_
_entity.id
_entity.type
_entity.pdbx_description
1 polymer ?
#
loop_
_entity_poly.entity_id
_entity_poly.type
_entity_poly.pdbx_seq_one_letter_code
_entity_poly.pdbx_strand_id
1 'polypeptide(L)'
;MADQFIPEEITLSRAAGAFIAATSTESGEHIRPLHRYLGIRLVIEGGFLPEELSPAPPLKSEYHGGDWYLSFNPTAENKKEQIVLGALKSKRIDIVVAKEGIGPVLAISVKGTSKAFRNLVNRTEEAIGDCANIHIMYPGLVYGFVHFLRATDATDRTLKPNDILLNKKGDVLPSVKDYARILEGLAGRMLVRNDYSRYESVALALLRVNGVEGQSPLFRKFPGSTSPLSLDAFFATLYRVYDLRFAYTYTDPGVKHLTRVMWHQDSAALRSLQNKKLVKESIDYSPRVSGT
;
A
#
# COMPACT_ATOMS: atom_id res chain seq x y z
N MET A 1 20.77 18.46 -16.96
CA MET A 1 21.24 17.35 -16.10
C MET A 1 20.32 17.20 -14.89
N ALA A 2 19.05 16.84 -15.13
CA ALA A 2 18.14 16.31 -14.10
C ALA A 2 18.19 14.76 -14.17
N ASP A 3 19.37 14.25 -14.47
CA ASP A 3 19.60 12.84 -14.73
C ASP A 3 19.75 12.13 -13.38
N GLN A 4 18.88 11.14 -13.18
CA GLN A 4 19.05 10.00 -12.25
C GLN A 4 18.56 10.14 -10.80
N PHE A 5 17.50 10.91 -10.52
CA PHE A 5 16.78 10.70 -9.26
C PHE A 5 15.79 9.54 -9.39
N ILE A 6 15.94 8.52 -8.54
CA ILE A 6 14.97 7.43 -8.34
C ILE A 6 14.72 7.32 -6.83
N PRO A 7 13.46 7.32 -6.37
CA PRO A 7 13.14 7.15 -4.95
C PRO A 7 13.68 5.82 -4.42
N GLU A 8 14.21 5.81 -3.20
CA GLU A 8 14.70 4.58 -2.59
C GLU A 8 13.55 3.57 -2.39
N GLU A 9 12.36 4.06 -2.04
CA GLU A 9 11.17 3.26 -1.75
C GLU A 9 10.46 2.73 -3.01
N ILE A 10 11.16 2.68 -4.14
CA ILE A 10 10.63 2.16 -5.42
C ILE A 10 10.38 0.65 -5.40
N THR A 11 10.99 -0.09 -4.47
CA THR A 11 10.80 -1.54 -4.23
C THR A 11 10.43 -1.81 -2.78
N LEU A 12 9.72 -2.92 -2.51
CA LEU A 12 9.43 -3.34 -1.14
C LEU A 12 10.70 -3.62 -0.33
N SER A 13 11.72 -4.19 -1.00
CA SER A 13 13.03 -4.48 -0.41
C SER A 13 13.64 -3.26 0.27
N ARG A 14 13.73 -2.15 -0.45
CA ARG A 14 14.27 -0.89 0.05
C ARG A 14 13.37 -0.24 1.09
N ALA A 15 12.06 -0.18 0.82
CA ALA A 15 11.09 0.44 1.71
C ALA A 15 10.98 -0.27 3.08
N ALA A 16 11.13 -1.60 3.11
CA ALA A 16 11.05 -2.39 4.32
C ALA A 16 12.28 -2.21 5.25
N GLY A 17 13.40 -1.71 4.73
CA GLY A 17 14.68 -1.66 5.46
C GLY A 17 14.59 -0.93 6.80
N ALA A 18 13.99 0.27 6.81
CA ALA A 18 13.81 1.06 8.03
C ALA A 18 12.90 0.36 9.06
N PHE A 19 11.81 -0.27 8.59
CA PHE A 19 10.88 -1.00 9.43
C PHE A 19 11.52 -2.23 10.07
N ILE A 20 12.32 -2.97 9.31
CA ILE A 20 13.03 -4.16 9.76
C ILE A 20 14.10 -3.78 10.80
N ALA A 21 14.90 -2.75 10.51
CA ALA A 21 16.02 -2.31 11.34
C ALA A 21 15.59 -1.57 12.62
N ALA A 22 14.35 -1.11 12.71
CA ALA A 22 13.87 -0.32 13.84
C ALA A 22 14.00 -1.06 15.17
N THR A 23 14.60 -0.39 16.16
CA THR A 23 14.74 -0.88 17.54
C THR A 23 13.67 -0.29 18.48
N SER A 24 13.14 0.89 18.14
CA SER A 24 12.03 1.58 18.81
C SER A 24 10.86 1.85 17.84
N THR A 25 9.65 1.94 18.38
CA THR A 25 8.39 2.09 17.60
C THR A 25 7.71 3.44 17.80
N GLU A 26 8.27 4.34 18.62
CA GLU A 26 7.54 5.49 19.18
C GLU A 26 7.25 6.60 18.17
N SER A 27 8.04 6.75 17.10
CA SER A 27 7.92 7.90 16.19
C SER A 27 7.14 7.64 14.89
N GLY A 28 6.74 6.39 14.60
CA GLY A 28 6.11 6.03 13.31
C GLY A 28 7.01 6.22 12.07
N GLU A 29 8.19 6.84 12.20
CA GLU A 29 9.12 7.10 11.08
C GLU A 29 9.55 5.80 10.38
N HIS A 30 9.65 4.72 11.13
CA HIS A 30 10.04 3.40 10.62
C HIS A 30 9.02 2.80 9.63
N ILE A 31 7.75 3.21 9.65
CA ILE A 31 6.72 2.70 8.72
C ILE A 31 6.51 3.61 7.50
N ARG A 32 6.90 4.88 7.57
CA ARG A 32 6.69 5.86 6.48
C ARG A 32 7.30 5.46 5.13
N PRO A 33 8.49 4.84 5.05
CA PRO A 33 9.00 4.34 3.77
C PRO A 33 8.06 3.32 3.10
N LEU A 34 7.36 2.49 3.89
CA LEU A 34 6.34 1.59 3.37
C LEU A 34 5.09 2.34 2.87
N HIS A 35 4.72 3.46 3.49
CA HIS A 35 3.64 4.32 2.98
C HIS A 35 4.02 4.88 1.60
N ARG A 36 5.27 5.37 1.46
CA ARG A 36 5.79 5.87 0.18
C ARG A 36 5.80 4.81 -0.91
N TYR A 37 6.26 3.59 -0.60
CA TYR A 37 6.23 2.46 -1.55
C TYR A 37 4.82 2.19 -2.07
N LEU A 38 3.83 2.12 -1.17
CA LEU A 38 2.44 1.87 -1.56
C LEU A 38 1.87 3.03 -2.40
N GLY A 39 2.18 4.29 -2.04
CA GLY A 39 1.76 5.48 -2.80
C GLY A 39 2.39 5.53 -4.20
N ILE A 40 3.67 5.20 -4.32
CA ILE A 40 4.37 5.11 -5.61
C ILE A 40 3.74 4.02 -6.49
N ARG A 41 3.36 2.87 -5.92
CA ARG A 41 2.65 1.82 -6.66
C ARG A 41 1.30 2.27 -7.17
N LEU A 42 0.50 2.98 -6.36
CA LEU A 42 -0.77 3.55 -6.82
C LEU A 42 -0.58 4.46 -8.05
N VAL A 43 0.54 5.17 -8.15
CA VAL A 43 0.83 5.97 -9.35
C VAL A 43 1.29 5.08 -10.51
N ILE A 44 2.39 4.35 -10.35
CA ILE A 44 3.06 3.65 -11.46
C ILE A 44 2.25 2.45 -11.96
N GLU A 45 1.77 1.60 -11.06
CA GLU A 45 0.96 0.40 -11.34
C GLU A 45 -0.53 0.74 -11.40
N GLY A 46 -0.98 1.65 -10.53
CA GLY A 46 -2.40 2.01 -10.43
C GLY A 46 -2.86 3.04 -11.46
N GLY A 47 -1.98 3.88 -12.01
CA GLY A 47 -2.38 4.94 -12.94
C GLY A 47 -3.20 6.06 -12.29
N PHE A 48 -3.01 6.29 -10.99
CA PHE A 48 -3.50 7.50 -10.33
C PHE A 48 -2.50 8.64 -10.55
N LEU A 49 -2.98 9.88 -10.71
CA LEU A 49 -2.07 11.00 -10.89
C LEU A 49 -1.38 11.31 -9.56
N PRO A 50 -0.05 11.52 -9.52
CA PRO A 50 0.67 11.79 -8.28
C PRO A 50 0.15 13.04 -7.55
N GLU A 51 -0.39 14.00 -8.28
CA GLU A 51 -1.01 15.23 -7.75
C GLU A 51 -2.32 14.97 -6.99
N GLU A 52 -2.96 13.82 -7.21
CA GLU A 52 -4.20 13.41 -6.53
C GLU A 52 -3.93 12.67 -5.22
N LEU A 53 -2.66 12.34 -4.94
CA LEU A 53 -2.27 11.57 -3.77
C LEU A 53 -1.87 12.46 -2.60
N SER A 54 -2.23 12.01 -1.40
CA SER A 54 -1.77 12.57 -0.13
C SER A 54 -1.37 11.44 0.82
N PRO A 55 -0.10 11.35 1.27
CA PRO A 55 1.06 12.15 0.88
C PRO A 55 1.37 12.07 -0.62
N ALA A 56 1.87 13.19 -1.20
CA ALA A 56 2.22 13.22 -2.61
C ALA A 56 3.58 12.54 -2.83
N PRO A 57 3.68 11.53 -3.71
CA PRO A 57 4.95 10.87 -4.01
C PRO A 57 5.87 11.81 -4.82
N PRO A 58 7.19 11.52 -4.89
CA PRO A 58 8.17 12.31 -5.65
C PRO A 58 8.07 12.04 -7.17
N LEU A 59 6.87 12.19 -7.72
CA LEU A 59 6.50 11.93 -9.10
C LEU A 59 5.70 13.11 -9.62
N LYS A 60 5.77 13.36 -10.92
CA LYS A 60 4.98 14.39 -11.59
C LYS A 60 4.39 13.82 -12.88
N SER A 61 3.11 14.11 -13.10
CA SER A 61 2.43 13.79 -14.36
C SER A 61 2.44 14.98 -15.31
N GLU A 62 2.54 14.69 -16.60
CA GLU A 62 2.39 15.67 -17.67
C GLU A 62 1.51 15.09 -18.77
N TYR A 63 0.55 15.89 -19.24
CA TYR A 63 -0.34 15.50 -20.34
C TYR A 63 0.03 16.29 -21.58
N HIS A 64 0.45 15.60 -22.64
CA HIS A 64 0.74 16.22 -23.93
C HIS A 64 0.55 15.22 -25.07
N GLY A 65 0.12 15.73 -26.23
CA GLY A 65 -0.07 14.87 -27.41
C GLY A 65 -1.19 13.82 -27.29
N GLY A 66 -2.05 13.90 -26.28
CA GLY A 66 -3.09 12.89 -26.02
C GLY A 66 -2.70 11.81 -25.01
N ASP A 67 -1.45 11.83 -24.55
CA ASP A 67 -0.88 10.81 -23.67
C ASP A 67 -0.40 11.39 -22.34
N TRP A 68 -0.35 10.51 -21.33
CA TRP A 68 0.15 10.82 -20.00
C TRP A 68 1.59 10.35 -19.85
N TYR A 69 2.46 11.26 -19.44
CA TYR A 69 3.88 10.99 -19.19
C TYR A 69 4.18 11.13 -17.70
N LEU A 70 5.08 10.27 -17.23
CA LEU A 70 5.52 10.24 -15.84
C LEU A 70 7.01 10.54 -15.72
N SER A 71 7.36 11.41 -14.76
CA SER A 71 8.74 11.72 -14.41
C SER A 71 8.96 11.66 -12.91
N PHE A 72 10.18 11.31 -12.48
CA PHE A 72 10.58 11.45 -11.08
C PHE A 72 10.88 12.92 -10.80
N ASN A 73 10.28 13.45 -9.73
CA ASN A 73 10.48 14.81 -9.31
C ASN A 73 10.53 14.90 -7.78
N PRO A 74 11.72 15.02 -7.15
CA PRO A 74 11.84 15.07 -5.70
C PRO A 74 11.18 16.31 -5.09
N THR A 75 11.05 17.42 -5.85
CA THR A 75 10.42 18.65 -5.33
C THR A 75 8.90 18.57 -5.29
N ALA A 76 8.30 17.56 -5.96
CA ALA A 76 6.87 17.29 -5.88
C ALA A 76 6.48 16.54 -4.59
N GLU A 77 7.44 15.98 -3.85
CA GLU A 77 7.14 15.21 -2.64
C GLU A 77 6.51 16.10 -1.57
N ASN A 78 5.41 15.64 -1.00
CA ASN A 78 4.82 16.23 0.19
C ASN A 78 4.47 15.13 1.20
N LYS A 79 4.96 15.27 2.43
CA LYS A 79 4.77 14.28 3.51
C LYS A 79 3.44 14.44 4.27
N LYS A 80 2.60 15.40 3.90
CA LYS A 80 1.35 15.67 4.62
C LYS A 80 0.30 14.61 4.30
N GLU A 81 0.00 13.78 5.29
CA GLU A 81 -1.17 12.91 5.29
C GLU A 81 -2.47 13.72 5.34
N GLN A 82 -3.50 13.22 4.66
CA GLN A 82 -4.80 13.87 4.60
C GLN A 82 -5.67 13.50 5.81
N ILE A 83 -6.35 14.50 6.36
CA ILE A 83 -7.42 14.28 7.33
C ILE A 83 -8.71 14.09 6.54
N VAL A 84 -9.37 12.95 6.76
CA VAL A 84 -10.64 12.58 6.17
C VAL A 84 -11.70 12.57 7.27
N LEU A 85 -12.84 13.22 7.02
CA LEU A 85 -13.93 13.24 7.98
C LEU A 85 -14.60 11.86 8.02
N GLY A 86 -14.60 11.17 9.15
CA GLY A 86 -15.43 9.97 9.31
C GLY A 86 -16.80 10.30 9.87
N ALA A 87 -17.71 9.33 9.86
CA ALA A 87 -19.07 9.50 10.36
C ALA A 87 -19.13 9.78 11.87
N LEU A 88 -18.18 9.24 12.63
CA LEU A 88 -18.07 9.40 14.09
C LEU A 88 -16.92 10.33 14.46
N LYS A 89 -15.78 10.24 13.76
CA LYS A 89 -14.60 11.05 14.02
C LYS A 89 -13.76 11.25 12.78
N SER A 90 -13.06 12.38 12.69
CA SER A 90 -12.02 12.58 11.68
C SER A 90 -10.89 11.58 11.86
N LYS A 91 -10.31 11.12 10.75
CA LYS A 91 -9.18 10.20 10.71
C LYS A 91 -8.08 10.77 9.84
N ARG A 92 -6.85 10.67 10.33
CA ARG A 92 -5.66 10.84 9.49
C ARG A 92 -5.41 9.49 8.80
N ILE A 93 -5.57 9.45 7.49
CA ILE A 93 -5.37 8.24 6.68
C ILE A 93 -3.98 8.32 6.05
N ASP A 94 -3.26 7.19 6.06
CA ASP A 94 -1.86 7.10 5.68
C ASP A 94 -1.62 7.41 4.19
N ILE A 95 -2.55 7.00 3.31
CA ILE A 95 -2.53 7.29 1.88
C ILE A 95 -3.96 7.51 1.40
N VAL A 96 -4.20 8.62 0.71
CA VAL A 96 -5.50 8.96 0.11
C VAL A 96 -5.29 9.39 -1.33
N VAL A 97 -6.16 8.89 -2.23
CA VAL A 97 -6.37 9.44 -3.58
C VAL A 97 -7.65 10.24 -3.53
N ALA A 98 -7.56 11.53 -3.80
CA ALA A 98 -8.70 12.44 -3.87
C ALA A 98 -8.82 13.04 -5.26
N LYS A 99 -10.03 13.01 -5.80
CA LYS A 99 -10.36 13.58 -7.11
C LYS A 99 -11.03 14.92 -6.93
N GLU A 100 -10.60 15.92 -7.71
CA GLU A 100 -11.20 17.25 -7.68
C GLU A 100 -12.72 17.17 -7.99
N GLY A 101 -13.51 17.92 -7.24
CA GLY A 101 -14.97 17.94 -7.35
C GLY A 101 -15.69 16.70 -6.78
N ILE A 102 -14.97 15.63 -6.42
CA ILE A 102 -15.56 14.36 -5.95
C ILE A 102 -15.15 14.05 -4.51
N GLY A 103 -13.89 14.31 -4.14
CA GLY A 103 -13.34 13.99 -2.83
C GLY A 103 -12.57 12.65 -2.83
N PRO A 104 -12.45 11.98 -1.66
CA PRO A 104 -11.64 10.77 -1.54
C PRO A 104 -12.30 9.59 -2.28
N VAL A 105 -11.55 8.96 -3.18
CA VAL A 105 -12.04 7.85 -4.03
C VAL A 105 -11.32 6.53 -3.74
N LEU A 106 -10.07 6.60 -3.25
CA LEU A 106 -9.32 5.46 -2.75
C LEU A 106 -8.52 5.86 -1.51
N ALA A 107 -8.41 4.95 -0.54
CA ALA A 107 -7.62 5.14 0.67
C ALA A 107 -6.87 3.85 1.01
N ILE A 108 -5.71 3.98 1.65
CA ILE A 108 -5.00 2.85 2.25
C ILE A 108 -4.59 3.24 3.66
N SER A 109 -5.01 2.44 4.64
CA SER A 109 -4.45 2.47 5.98
C SER A 109 -3.32 1.47 6.13
N VAL A 110 -2.24 1.90 6.75
CA VAL A 110 -1.02 1.12 6.91
C VAL A 110 -0.70 1.00 8.39
N LYS A 111 -0.39 -0.22 8.81
CA LYS A 111 0.04 -0.52 10.18
C LYS A 111 1.31 -1.32 10.16
N GLY A 112 2.17 -1.04 11.14
CA GLY A 112 3.39 -1.79 11.40
C GLY A 112 3.39 -2.32 12.82
N THR A 113 3.63 -3.62 13.00
CA THR A 113 3.86 -4.22 14.32
C THR A 113 5.19 -4.96 14.31
N SER A 114 6.14 -4.50 15.14
CA SER A 114 7.47 -5.11 15.26
C SER A 114 7.65 -5.97 16.52
N LYS A 115 6.77 -5.81 17.51
CA LYS A 115 6.82 -6.44 18.84
C LYS A 115 5.40 -6.63 19.40
N ALA A 116 5.29 -7.36 20.52
CA ALA A 116 4.06 -7.53 21.30
C ALA A 116 2.86 -8.11 20.51
N PHE A 117 3.07 -9.24 19.82
CA PHE A 117 2.05 -9.88 18.99
C PHE A 117 0.81 -10.37 19.75
N ARG A 118 0.87 -10.46 21.08
CA ARG A 118 -0.32 -10.71 21.91
C ARG A 118 -1.42 -9.64 21.75
N ASN A 119 -1.05 -8.43 21.32
CA ASN A 119 -1.96 -7.30 21.18
C ASN A 119 -2.60 -7.19 19.78
N LEU A 120 -2.44 -8.19 18.91
CA LEU A 120 -3.01 -8.19 17.56
C LEU A 120 -4.55 -8.14 17.57
N VAL A 121 -5.19 -8.68 18.61
CA VAL A 121 -6.66 -8.60 18.78
C VAL A 121 -7.11 -7.14 18.88
N ASN A 122 -6.47 -6.34 19.73
CA ASN A 122 -6.78 -4.90 19.85
C ASN A 122 -6.58 -4.16 18.53
N ARG A 123 -5.63 -4.59 17.69
CA ARG A 123 -5.42 -4.02 16.35
C ARG A 123 -6.52 -4.36 15.38
N THR A 124 -7.20 -5.50 15.58
CA THR A 124 -8.38 -5.86 14.81
C THR A 124 -9.54 -4.92 15.11
N GLU A 125 -9.83 -4.69 16.40
CA GLU A 125 -10.92 -3.80 16.82
C GLU A 125 -10.73 -2.38 16.27
N GLU A 126 -9.49 -1.87 16.29
CA GLU A 126 -9.15 -0.59 15.67
C GLU A 126 -9.43 -0.59 14.15
N ALA A 127 -9.02 -1.65 13.44
CA ALA A 127 -9.25 -1.76 11.99
C ALA A 127 -10.75 -1.81 11.64
N ILE A 128 -11.55 -2.57 12.39
CA ILE A 128 -13.01 -2.64 12.21
C ILE A 128 -13.63 -1.26 12.41
N GLY A 129 -13.26 -0.58 13.50
CA GLY A 129 -13.78 0.75 13.83
C GLY A 129 -13.38 1.81 12.79
N ASP A 130 -12.13 1.77 12.33
CA ASP A 130 -11.62 2.68 11.29
C ASP A 130 -12.35 2.45 9.96
N CYS A 131 -12.54 1.20 9.55
CA CYS A 131 -13.25 0.84 8.33
C CYS A 131 -14.70 1.35 8.36
N ALA A 132 -15.44 1.02 9.41
CA ALA A 132 -16.83 1.39 9.55
C ALA A 132 -17.01 2.92 9.58
N ASN A 133 -16.19 3.63 10.36
CA ASN A 133 -16.24 5.08 10.46
C ASN A 133 -16.09 5.78 9.11
N ILE A 134 -15.19 5.28 8.25
CA ILE A 134 -14.94 5.88 6.94
C ILE A 134 -16.01 5.49 5.92
N HIS A 135 -16.42 4.22 5.85
CA HIS A 135 -17.41 3.79 4.86
C HIS A 135 -18.83 4.29 5.14
N ILE A 136 -19.18 4.59 6.40
CA ILE A 136 -20.45 5.27 6.68
C ILE A 136 -20.46 6.67 6.05
N MET A 137 -19.34 7.40 6.11
CA MET A 137 -19.24 8.75 5.53
C MET A 137 -19.03 8.71 4.01
N TYR A 138 -18.22 7.78 3.51
CA TYR A 138 -17.88 7.63 2.09
C TYR A 138 -18.17 6.21 1.61
N PRO A 139 -19.44 5.86 1.34
CA PRO A 139 -19.81 4.50 0.93
C PRO A 139 -19.13 4.04 -0.38
N GLY A 140 -18.84 4.99 -1.28
CA GLY A 140 -18.18 4.72 -2.57
C GLY A 140 -16.67 4.51 -2.49
N LEU A 141 -16.02 4.96 -1.41
CA LEU A 141 -14.56 4.90 -1.24
C LEU A 141 -14.04 3.47 -1.35
N VAL A 142 -12.98 3.27 -2.12
CA VAL A 142 -12.22 2.01 -2.12
C VAL A 142 -11.17 2.08 -1.01
N TYR A 143 -11.32 1.27 0.03
CA TYR A 143 -10.48 1.33 1.22
C TYR A 143 -9.67 0.03 1.40
N GLY A 144 -8.35 0.19 1.36
CA GLY A 144 -7.39 -0.87 1.65
C GLY A 144 -6.85 -0.80 3.08
N PHE A 145 -6.51 -1.96 3.64
CA PHE A 145 -5.76 -2.07 4.89
C PHE A 145 -4.53 -2.95 4.70
N VAL A 146 -3.34 -2.45 5.03
CA VAL A 146 -2.09 -3.23 4.97
C VAL A 146 -1.48 -3.29 6.35
N HIS A 147 -1.20 -4.49 6.84
CA HIS A 147 -0.47 -4.71 8.09
C HIS A 147 0.87 -5.39 7.82
N PHE A 148 1.96 -4.67 8.09
CA PHE A 148 3.31 -5.20 8.10
C PHE A 148 3.67 -5.74 9.49
N LEU A 149 4.05 -7.01 9.55
CA LEU A 149 4.58 -7.64 10.76
C LEU A 149 6.07 -7.91 10.60
N ARG A 150 6.87 -7.55 11.60
CA ARG A 150 8.28 -7.94 11.60
C ARG A 150 8.41 -9.42 11.95
N ALA A 151 8.87 -10.24 11.00
CA ALA A 151 9.01 -11.68 11.17
C ALA A 151 10.32 -12.01 11.92
N THR A 152 10.24 -11.91 13.23
CA THR A 152 11.28 -12.29 14.19
C THR A 152 11.26 -13.79 14.48
N ASP A 153 12.44 -14.39 14.61
CA ASP A 153 12.62 -15.83 14.81
C ASP A 153 12.94 -16.18 16.28
N ALA A 154 12.37 -17.29 16.76
CA ALA A 154 12.67 -17.89 18.06
C ALA A 154 14.14 -18.30 18.26
N THR A 155 14.95 -18.35 17.21
CA THR A 155 16.41 -18.54 17.33
C THR A 155 17.12 -17.34 17.95
N ASP A 156 16.54 -16.14 17.87
CA ASP A 156 17.09 -14.95 18.50
C ASP A 156 16.81 -14.97 20.01
N ARG A 157 17.87 -15.25 20.78
CA ARG A 157 17.81 -15.38 22.24
C ARG A 157 17.59 -14.04 22.96
N THR A 158 17.70 -12.91 22.27
CA THR A 158 17.50 -11.58 22.85
C THR A 158 16.02 -11.18 22.89
N LEU A 159 15.16 -11.90 22.17
CA LEU A 159 13.75 -11.59 22.06
C LEU A 159 12.92 -12.21 23.19
N LYS A 160 11.94 -11.46 23.69
CA LYS A 160 10.93 -11.99 24.60
C LYS A 160 9.99 -12.91 23.83
N PRO A 161 9.38 -13.93 24.47
CA PRO A 161 8.43 -14.83 23.81
C PRO A 161 7.30 -14.13 23.04
N ASN A 162 6.81 -12.99 23.56
CA ASN A 162 5.73 -12.21 22.95
C ASN A 162 6.16 -11.39 21.72
N ASP A 163 7.46 -11.30 21.46
CA ASP A 163 8.06 -10.59 20.33
C ASP A 163 8.55 -11.55 19.25
N ILE A 164 8.27 -12.85 19.38
CA ILE A 164 8.58 -13.89 18.39
C ILE A 164 7.37 -14.09 17.48
N LEU A 165 7.60 -14.15 16.17
CA LEU A 165 6.56 -14.42 15.17
C LEU A 165 6.69 -15.82 14.57
N LEU A 166 7.94 -16.27 14.37
CA LEU A 166 8.29 -17.56 13.81
C LEU A 166 8.81 -18.49 14.91
N ASN A 167 8.31 -19.72 14.98
CA ASN A 167 8.83 -20.74 15.88
C ASN A 167 10.22 -21.23 15.42
N LYS A 168 10.87 -22.09 16.24
CA LYS A 168 12.21 -22.64 15.91
C LYS A 168 12.27 -23.47 14.61
N LYS A 169 11.12 -23.87 14.05
CA LYS A 169 11.02 -24.58 12.76
C LYS A 169 10.83 -23.61 11.59
N GLY A 170 10.72 -22.31 11.85
CA GLY A 170 10.41 -21.28 10.87
C GLY A 170 8.93 -21.19 10.50
N ASP A 171 8.03 -21.81 11.26
CA ASP A 171 6.58 -21.70 11.05
C ASP A 171 6.00 -20.50 11.81
N VAL A 172 4.98 -19.88 11.23
CA VAL A 172 4.21 -18.81 11.87
C VAL A 172 3.44 -19.34 13.07
N LEU A 173 3.49 -18.60 14.19
CA LEU A 173 2.79 -18.95 15.42
C LEU A 173 1.25 -19.02 15.25
N PRO A 174 0.56 -19.89 16.02
CA PRO A 174 -0.90 -20.01 15.95
C PRO A 174 -1.65 -18.69 16.11
N SER A 175 -1.23 -17.82 17.04
CA SER A 175 -1.86 -16.51 17.28
C SER A 175 -1.84 -15.59 16.06
N VAL A 176 -0.80 -15.66 15.24
CA VAL A 176 -0.68 -14.87 14.00
C VAL A 176 -1.54 -15.47 12.90
N LYS A 177 -1.71 -16.80 12.89
CA LYS A 177 -2.67 -17.47 12.00
C LYS A 177 -4.11 -17.15 12.37
N ASP A 178 -4.44 -17.11 13.66
CA ASP A 178 -5.75 -16.68 14.16
C ASP A 178 -6.03 -15.23 13.74
N TYR A 179 -5.05 -14.34 13.93
CA TYR A 179 -5.14 -12.96 13.49
C TYR A 179 -5.38 -12.83 11.98
N ALA A 180 -4.66 -13.59 11.16
CA ALA A 180 -4.87 -13.61 9.71
C ALA A 180 -6.30 -14.06 9.34
N ARG A 181 -6.83 -15.12 9.98
CA ARG A 181 -8.21 -15.57 9.74
C ARG A 181 -9.24 -14.48 10.06
N ILE A 182 -8.99 -13.67 11.09
CA ILE A 182 -9.86 -12.54 11.41
C ILE A 182 -9.76 -11.46 10.32
N LEU A 183 -8.55 -11.12 9.86
CA LEU A 183 -8.34 -10.17 8.77
C LEU A 183 -8.99 -10.63 7.45
N GLU A 184 -9.01 -11.93 7.17
CA GLU A 184 -9.74 -12.49 6.01
C GLU A 184 -11.24 -12.15 6.08
N GLY A 185 -11.83 -12.18 7.28
CA GLY A 185 -13.21 -11.79 7.51
C GLY A 185 -13.50 -10.30 7.29
N LEU A 186 -12.47 -9.45 7.37
CA LEU A 186 -12.56 -8.01 7.14
C LEU A 186 -12.34 -7.61 5.67
N ALA A 187 -11.97 -8.53 4.79
CA ALA A 187 -11.69 -8.26 3.39
C ALA A 187 -12.89 -8.52 2.48
N GLY A 188 -12.78 -8.10 1.21
CA GLY A 188 -13.68 -8.52 0.13
C GLY A 188 -14.96 -7.69 0.00
N ARG A 189 -15.01 -6.45 0.50
CA ARG A 189 -16.11 -5.53 0.20
C ARG A 189 -16.10 -5.18 -1.29
N MET A 190 -17.06 -5.68 -2.05
CA MET A 190 -17.13 -5.42 -3.50
C MET A 190 -18.05 -4.24 -3.84
N LEU A 191 -19.31 -4.32 -3.41
CA LEU A 191 -20.34 -3.35 -3.75
C LEU A 191 -20.55 -2.34 -2.62
N VAL A 192 -20.99 -1.14 -2.97
CA VAL A 192 -21.23 -0.02 -2.03
C VAL A 192 -22.23 -0.40 -0.93
N ARG A 193 -23.22 -1.24 -1.26
CA ARG A 193 -24.29 -1.70 -0.34
C ARG A 193 -23.87 -2.88 0.56
N ASN A 194 -22.68 -3.45 0.37
CA ASN A 194 -22.18 -4.49 1.25
C ASN A 194 -21.81 -3.91 2.63
N ASP A 195 -21.55 -4.79 3.59
CA ASP A 195 -21.14 -4.48 4.95
C ASP A 195 -20.05 -3.38 5.01
N TYR A 196 -20.37 -2.26 5.65
CA TYR A 196 -19.48 -1.09 5.78
C TYR A 196 -18.31 -1.33 6.73
N SER A 197 -18.33 -2.42 7.51
CA SER A 197 -17.24 -2.83 8.41
C SER A 197 -16.12 -3.62 7.72
N ARG A 198 -16.23 -3.84 6.40
CA ARG A 198 -15.23 -4.56 5.60
C ARG A 198 -14.48 -3.62 4.66
N TYR A 199 -13.20 -3.90 4.50
CA TYR A 199 -12.34 -3.32 3.48
C TYR A 199 -12.55 -4.01 2.14
N GLU A 200 -12.26 -3.28 1.07
CA GLU A 200 -12.21 -3.80 -0.29
C GLU A 200 -11.07 -4.81 -0.43
N SER A 201 -9.92 -4.49 0.16
CA SER A 201 -8.77 -5.38 0.22
C SER A 201 -8.02 -5.25 1.53
N VAL A 202 -7.55 -6.38 2.06
CA VAL A 202 -6.66 -6.42 3.22
C VAL A 202 -5.39 -7.17 2.85
N ALA A 203 -4.23 -6.69 3.27
CA ALA A 203 -2.96 -7.39 3.12
C ALA A 203 -2.29 -7.60 4.47
N LEU A 204 -1.70 -8.78 4.66
CA LEU A 204 -0.84 -9.10 5.80
C LEU A 204 0.54 -9.49 5.26
N ALA A 205 1.54 -8.66 5.53
CA ALA A 205 2.89 -8.84 5.01
C ALA A 205 3.89 -9.09 6.16
N LEU A 206 4.49 -10.28 6.18
CA LEU A 206 5.52 -10.64 7.16
C LEU A 206 6.89 -10.30 6.57
N LEU A 207 7.65 -9.42 7.22
CA LEU A 207 8.94 -8.93 6.73
C LEU A 207 10.09 -9.55 7.53
N ARG A 208 10.94 -10.34 6.88
CA ARG A 208 12.07 -11.04 7.50
C ARG A 208 13.13 -10.06 8.00
N VAL A 209 13.64 -10.30 9.20
CA VAL A 209 14.72 -9.48 9.78
C VAL A 209 16.09 -9.85 9.22
N ASN A 210 16.34 -11.15 9.02
CA ASN A 210 17.63 -11.68 8.58
C ASN A 210 17.54 -12.13 7.11
N GLY A 211 17.32 -11.18 6.20
CA GLY A 211 17.29 -11.42 4.76
C GLY A 211 18.69 -11.40 4.14
N VAL A 212 18.85 -12.10 3.01
CA VAL A 212 20.01 -11.91 2.14
C VAL A 212 19.79 -10.64 1.32
N GLU A 213 20.80 -9.77 1.22
CA GLU A 213 20.73 -8.57 0.38
C GLU A 213 20.34 -8.93 -1.06
N GLY A 214 19.38 -8.18 -1.64
CA GLY A 214 18.85 -8.44 -2.98
C GLY A 214 17.76 -9.53 -3.06
N GLN A 215 17.36 -10.13 -1.93
CA GLN A 215 16.15 -10.96 -1.87
C GLN A 215 14.95 -10.18 -1.33
N SER A 216 13.75 -10.57 -1.76
CA SER A 216 12.52 -9.98 -1.23
C SER A 216 12.45 -10.17 0.30
N PRO A 217 12.16 -9.10 1.07
CA PRO A 217 12.04 -9.20 2.52
C PRO A 217 10.76 -9.95 2.93
N LEU A 218 9.84 -10.20 1.99
CA LEU A 218 8.55 -10.81 2.26
C LEU A 218 8.71 -12.31 2.58
N PHE A 219 8.18 -12.73 3.72
CA PHE A 219 8.07 -14.12 4.12
C PHE A 219 6.95 -14.81 3.31
N ARG A 220 7.29 -15.31 2.12
CA ARG A 220 6.32 -15.89 1.17
C ARG A 220 5.60 -17.18 1.59
N LYS A 221 6.01 -17.81 2.71
CA LYS A 221 5.31 -19.00 3.23
C LYS A 221 3.99 -18.62 3.92
N PHE A 222 3.79 -17.35 4.29
CA PHE A 222 2.58 -16.90 4.96
C PHE A 222 2.35 -15.38 4.84
N PRO A 223 1.14 -14.91 4.50
CA PRO A 223 0.03 -15.69 3.94
C PRO A 223 0.46 -16.41 2.65
N GLY A 224 -0.21 -17.52 2.30
CA GLY A 224 0.09 -18.21 1.05
C GLY A 224 -0.19 -17.32 -0.17
N SER A 225 0.44 -17.61 -1.31
CA SER A 225 0.26 -16.82 -2.55
C SER A 225 -1.17 -16.77 -3.07
N THR A 226 -2.00 -17.75 -2.71
CA THR A 226 -3.42 -17.80 -3.05
C THR A 226 -4.33 -17.15 -2.01
N SER A 227 -3.78 -16.71 -0.86
CA SER A 227 -4.56 -16.05 0.17
C SER A 227 -5.00 -14.67 -0.32
N PRO A 228 -6.25 -14.24 -0.02
CA PRO A 228 -6.70 -12.89 -0.30
C PRO A 228 -5.90 -11.84 0.49
N LEU A 229 -5.18 -12.24 1.55
CA LEU A 229 -4.30 -11.37 2.32
C LEU A 229 -2.90 -11.17 1.73
N SER A 230 -2.60 -11.80 0.60
CA SER A 230 -1.30 -11.60 -0.06
C SER A 230 -1.17 -10.16 -0.55
N LEU A 231 0.04 -9.60 -0.43
CA LEU A 231 0.33 -8.26 -0.96
C LEU A 231 0.18 -8.20 -2.49
N ASP A 232 0.41 -9.33 -3.16
CA ASP A 232 0.24 -9.46 -4.61
C ASP A 232 -1.24 -9.29 -5.02
N ALA A 233 -2.17 -9.91 -4.29
CA ALA A 233 -3.61 -9.78 -4.56
C ALA A 233 -4.18 -8.41 -4.16
N PHE A 234 -3.51 -7.70 -3.26
CA PHE A 234 -4.01 -6.47 -2.65
C PHE A 234 -4.29 -5.37 -3.67
N PHE A 235 -3.28 -4.97 -4.43
CA PHE A 235 -3.40 -3.89 -5.41
C PHE A 235 -4.33 -4.27 -6.56
N ALA A 236 -4.20 -5.50 -7.08
CA ALA A 236 -5.10 -6.01 -8.11
C ALA A 236 -6.58 -5.92 -7.69
N THR A 237 -6.87 -6.23 -6.42
CA THR A 237 -8.22 -6.12 -5.86
C THR A 237 -8.66 -4.66 -5.74
N LEU A 238 -7.83 -3.77 -5.19
CA LEU A 238 -8.16 -2.34 -5.10
C LEU A 238 -8.49 -1.74 -6.47
N TYR A 239 -7.65 -1.98 -7.48
CA TYR A 239 -7.85 -1.45 -8.83
C TYR A 239 -9.10 -2.00 -9.49
N ARG A 240 -9.35 -3.31 -9.37
CA ARG A 240 -10.55 -3.94 -9.91
C ARG A 240 -11.82 -3.38 -9.27
N VAL A 241 -11.83 -3.18 -7.96
CA VAL A 241 -13.00 -2.61 -7.27
C VAL A 241 -13.19 -1.14 -7.62
N TYR A 242 -12.10 -0.39 -7.73
CA TYR A 242 -12.14 1.00 -8.20
C TYR A 242 -12.77 1.09 -9.59
N ASP A 243 -12.26 0.31 -10.56
CA ASP A 243 -12.78 0.32 -11.93
C ASP A 243 -14.26 -0.09 -11.97
N LEU A 244 -14.67 -1.05 -11.13
CA LEU A 244 -16.07 -1.46 -11.02
C LEU A 244 -16.98 -0.33 -10.51
N ARG A 245 -16.53 0.44 -9.51
CA ARG A 245 -17.34 1.50 -8.88
C ARG A 245 -17.40 2.77 -9.70
N PHE A 246 -16.32 3.08 -10.39
CA PHE A 246 -16.19 4.28 -11.20
C PHE A 246 -16.34 3.98 -12.71
N ALA A 247 -16.97 2.85 -13.06
CA ALA A 247 -17.19 2.41 -14.45
C ALA A 247 -18.04 3.38 -15.29
N TYR A 248 -18.81 4.28 -14.68
CA TYR A 248 -19.69 5.22 -15.38
C TYR A 248 -18.93 6.34 -16.13
N THR A 249 -17.60 6.40 -16.04
CA THR A 249 -16.77 7.36 -16.79
C THR A 249 -16.96 7.29 -18.30
N TYR A 250 -17.43 6.16 -18.84
CA TYR A 250 -17.69 6.00 -20.27
C TYR A 250 -18.97 6.71 -20.74
N THR A 251 -19.90 7.01 -19.84
CA THR A 251 -21.22 7.56 -20.19
C THR A 251 -21.41 9.01 -19.80
N ASP A 252 -20.67 9.51 -18.81
CA ASP A 252 -20.76 10.91 -18.35
C ASP A 252 -19.38 11.62 -18.53
N PRO A 253 -19.27 12.57 -19.48
CA PRO A 253 -18.06 13.35 -19.69
C PRO A 253 -17.57 14.11 -18.44
N GLY A 254 -18.48 14.50 -17.55
CA GLY A 254 -18.18 15.27 -16.34
C GLY A 254 -17.37 14.50 -15.29
N VAL A 255 -17.27 13.17 -15.42
CA VAL A 255 -16.52 12.30 -14.52
C VAL A 255 -15.42 11.49 -15.22
N LYS A 256 -15.07 11.86 -16.47
CA LYS A 256 -14.04 11.16 -17.25
C LYS A 256 -12.69 11.11 -16.52
N HIS A 257 -12.36 12.14 -15.74
CA HIS A 257 -11.14 12.24 -14.93
C HIS A 257 -11.03 11.20 -13.81
N LEU A 258 -12.12 10.47 -13.50
CA LEU A 258 -12.06 9.35 -12.56
C LEU A 258 -11.39 8.11 -13.16
N THR A 259 -11.21 8.05 -14.47
CA THR A 259 -10.53 6.94 -15.14
C THR A 259 -9.05 6.93 -14.78
N ARG A 260 -8.52 5.75 -14.40
CA ARG A 260 -7.09 5.56 -14.16
C ARG A 260 -6.32 5.65 -15.48
N VAL A 261 -5.27 6.45 -15.51
CA VAL A 261 -4.50 6.70 -16.74
C VAL A 261 -3.62 5.52 -17.10
N MET A 262 -3.15 5.52 -18.34
CA MET A 262 -2.07 4.65 -18.79
C MET A 262 -0.87 5.52 -19.11
N TRP A 263 0.30 5.14 -18.62
CA TRP A 263 1.53 5.88 -18.83
C TRP A 263 2.11 5.56 -20.21
N HIS A 264 2.54 6.59 -20.92
CA HIS A 264 3.27 6.41 -22.16
C HIS A 264 4.59 5.70 -21.89
N GLN A 265 4.99 4.76 -22.75
CA GLN A 265 6.20 3.93 -22.56
C GLN A 265 7.48 4.78 -22.48
N ASP A 266 7.50 5.89 -23.23
CA ASP A 266 8.56 6.90 -23.18
C ASP A 266 8.49 7.86 -21.98
N SER A 267 7.76 7.52 -20.93
CA SER A 267 7.85 8.24 -19.67
C SER A 267 9.28 8.17 -19.11
N ALA A 268 9.83 9.32 -18.73
CA ALA A 268 11.20 9.42 -18.21
C ALA A 268 11.39 8.55 -16.95
N ALA A 269 10.37 8.47 -16.09
CA ALA A 269 10.38 7.58 -14.92
C ALA A 269 10.50 6.11 -15.34
N LEU A 270 9.71 5.65 -16.33
CA LEU A 270 9.70 4.26 -16.77
C LEU A 270 11.03 3.85 -17.43
N ARG A 271 11.60 4.71 -18.27
CA ARG A 271 12.95 4.48 -18.82
C ARG A 271 14.02 4.37 -17.73
N SER A 272 13.91 5.20 -16.70
CA SER A 272 14.83 5.17 -15.55
C SER A 272 14.73 3.84 -14.79
N LEU A 273 13.53 3.27 -14.67
CA LEU A 273 13.29 1.97 -14.03
C LEU A 273 13.84 0.77 -14.81
N GLN A 274 13.89 0.88 -16.15
CA GLN A 274 14.50 -0.15 -17.01
C GLN A 274 16.03 -0.08 -17.02
N ASN A 275 16.60 1.06 -16.59
CA ASN A 275 18.03 1.26 -16.59
C ASN A 275 18.68 0.56 -15.38
N LYS A 276 19.26 -0.63 -15.64
CA LYS A 276 19.98 -1.44 -14.64
C LYS A 276 21.18 -0.74 -13.97
N LYS A 277 21.68 0.37 -14.53
CA LYS A 277 22.71 1.19 -13.87
C LYS A 277 22.13 2.04 -12.74
N LEU A 278 20.83 2.37 -12.81
CA LEU A 278 20.15 3.25 -11.86
C LEU A 278 19.35 2.46 -10.82
N VAL A 279 18.73 1.36 -11.23
CA VAL A 279 18.04 0.44 -10.32
C VAL A 279 18.79 -0.88 -10.26
N LYS A 280 19.42 -1.15 -9.11
CA LYS A 280 20.17 -2.40 -8.88
C LYS A 280 19.26 -3.63 -8.82
N GLU A 281 17.99 -3.43 -8.46
CA GLU A 281 16.97 -4.47 -8.31
C GLU A 281 15.80 -4.16 -9.26
N SER A 282 15.20 -5.15 -9.90
CA SER A 282 13.98 -4.91 -10.66
C SER A 282 12.83 -4.52 -9.73
N ILE A 283 11.95 -3.61 -10.16
CA ILE A 283 10.71 -3.31 -9.43
C ILE A 283 9.85 -4.57 -9.27
N ASP A 284 9.12 -4.64 -8.16
CA ASP A 284 8.34 -5.80 -7.73
C ASP A 284 6.85 -5.69 -8.10
N TYR A 285 6.54 -4.88 -9.11
CA TYR A 285 5.22 -4.66 -9.69
C TYR A 285 5.33 -4.24 -11.16
N SER A 286 4.21 -4.25 -11.89
CA SER A 286 4.17 -3.93 -13.32
C SER A 286 3.56 -2.55 -13.56
N PRO A 287 4.27 -1.62 -14.23
CA PRO A 287 3.71 -0.32 -14.58
C PRO A 287 2.49 -0.44 -15.49
N ARG A 288 1.50 0.44 -15.31
CA ARG A 288 0.32 0.55 -16.18
C ARG A 288 0.66 1.38 -17.41
N VAL A 289 1.16 0.71 -18.44
CA VAL A 289 1.62 1.34 -19.69
C VAL A 289 0.60 1.21 -20.81
N SER A 290 0.45 2.25 -21.65
CA SER A 290 -0.29 2.14 -22.91
C SER A 290 0.36 1.07 -23.79
N GLY A 291 -0.45 0.18 -24.36
CA GLY A 291 0.04 -0.86 -25.28
C GLY A 291 0.63 -0.23 -26.54
N THR A 292 1.70 -0.82 -27.05
CA THR A 292 2.23 -0.56 -28.41
C THR A 292 1.18 -0.80 -29.48
#